data_AF-A0A7X5V616-F1
#
_entry.id   AF-A0A7X5V616-F1
#
_cell.length_a   1.000
_cell.length_b   1.000
_cell.length_c   1.000
_cell.angle_alpha   90.00
_cell.angle_beta   90.00
_cell.angle_gamma   90.00
#
_symmetry.space_group_name_H-M   'P 1'
#
loop_
_entity.id
_entity.type
_entity.pdbx_description
1 polymer ?
#
loop_
_entity_poly.entity_id
_entity_poly.type
_entity_poly.pdbx_seq_one_letter_code
_entity_poly.pdbx_strand_id
1 'polypeptide(L)'
;MTKRRPPGMSTQEWVEAQIQRAQNAGEFDNLPGAGKPLKLADQHDPDWWVKDFIRREDVETEALLPSAVQLRKEKDQVHEKVRGMRRESEVREYLADLNKRIRLAIRDTTGPVVPTGPVNEDAIIAQWRMDRPAREPITARTERRQPKKKSFWQRLFS
;
A
#
# COMPACT_ATOMS: atom_id res chain seq x y z
N MET A 1 -3.28 -28.06 0.02
CA MET A 1 -4.70 -27.99 -0.40
C MET A 1 -5.55 -28.70 0.64
N THR A 2 -6.54 -28.03 1.22
CA THR A 2 -7.49 -28.66 2.16
C THR A 2 -8.41 -29.61 1.40
N LYS A 3 -8.46 -30.89 1.80
CA LYS A 3 -9.36 -31.89 1.19
C LYS A 3 -10.81 -31.47 1.42
N ARG A 4 -11.72 -31.77 0.49
CA ARG A 4 -13.16 -31.48 0.68
C ARG A 4 -13.78 -32.53 1.60
N ARG A 5 -14.73 -32.10 2.45
CA ARG A 5 -15.54 -33.01 3.28
C ARG A 5 -16.30 -34.04 2.42
N PRO A 6 -16.27 -35.35 2.76
CA PRO A 6 -17.08 -36.37 2.12
C PRO A 6 -18.60 -36.15 2.32
N PRO A 7 -19.44 -36.51 1.32
CA PRO A 7 -20.88 -36.53 1.52
C PRO A 7 -21.27 -37.59 2.56
N GLY A 8 -22.24 -37.28 3.44
CA GLY A 8 -22.74 -38.20 4.47
C GLY A 8 -22.01 -38.18 5.82
N MET A 9 -20.90 -37.45 5.94
CA MET A 9 -20.15 -37.29 7.21
C MET A 9 -20.42 -35.90 7.81
N SER A 10 -20.60 -35.79 9.12
CA SER A 10 -20.76 -34.48 9.78
C SER A 10 -19.47 -33.65 9.71
N THR A 11 -19.57 -32.33 9.92
CA THR A 11 -18.40 -31.44 9.97
C THR A 11 -17.46 -31.84 11.09
N GLN A 12 -18.00 -32.18 12.26
CA GLN A 12 -17.22 -32.52 13.45
C GLN A 12 -16.44 -33.83 13.24
N GLU A 13 -17.09 -34.88 12.72
CA GLU A 13 -16.41 -36.15 12.38
C GLU A 13 -15.31 -35.96 11.33
N TRP A 14 -15.57 -35.11 10.34
CA TRP A 14 -14.58 -34.85 9.29
C TRP A 14 -13.37 -34.07 9.84
N VAL A 15 -13.58 -33.05 10.67
CA VAL A 15 -12.51 -32.29 11.32
C VAL A 15 -11.70 -33.20 12.25
N GLU A 16 -12.35 -33.99 13.10
CA GLU A 16 -11.69 -34.95 13.99
C GLU A 16 -10.83 -35.95 13.20
N ALA A 17 -11.35 -36.50 12.10
CA ALA A 17 -10.60 -37.40 11.23
C ALA A 17 -9.38 -36.73 10.58
N GLN A 18 -9.43 -35.42 10.29
CA GLN A 18 -8.23 -34.69 9.82
C GLN A 18 -7.21 -34.50 10.93
N ILE A 19 -7.65 -34.13 12.14
CA ILE A 19 -6.77 -33.93 13.30
C ILE A 19 -6.04 -35.23 13.63
N GLN A 20 -6.77 -36.34 13.74
CA GLN A 20 -6.17 -37.66 14.01
C GLN A 20 -5.17 -38.09 12.95
N ARG A 21 -5.48 -37.80 11.68
CA ARG A 21 -4.55 -38.08 10.59
C ARG A 21 -3.25 -37.28 10.72
N ALA A 22 -3.36 -35.98 11.02
CA ALA A 22 -2.20 -35.10 11.21
C ALA A 22 -1.36 -35.50 12.43
N GLN A 23 -2.00 -35.89 13.54
CA GLN A 23 -1.33 -36.46 14.71
C GLN A 23 -0.56 -37.73 14.38
N ASN A 24 -1.20 -38.71 13.72
CA ASN A 24 -0.56 -39.97 13.32
C ASN A 24 0.59 -39.77 12.32
N ALA A 25 0.53 -38.70 11.52
CA ALA A 25 1.59 -38.32 10.59
C ALA A 25 2.74 -37.55 11.26
N GLY A 26 2.63 -37.22 12.56
CA GLY A 26 3.61 -36.43 13.27
C GLY A 26 3.66 -34.96 12.85
N GLU A 27 2.61 -34.43 12.21
CA GLU A 27 2.58 -33.02 11.76
C GLU A 27 2.60 -32.02 12.94
N PHE A 28 2.26 -32.49 14.14
CA PHE A 28 2.35 -31.72 15.39
C PHE A 28 3.65 -31.97 16.18
N ASP A 29 4.55 -32.82 15.69
CA ASP A 29 5.83 -33.07 16.34
C ASP A 29 6.85 -31.96 16.02
N ASN A 30 7.74 -31.66 16.97
CA ASN A 30 8.81 -30.67 16.81
C ASN A 30 8.36 -29.26 16.39
N LEU A 31 7.13 -28.86 16.75
CA LEU A 31 6.63 -27.53 16.44
C LEU A 31 7.54 -26.43 17.01
N PRO A 32 7.73 -25.31 16.28
CA PRO A 32 8.43 -24.15 16.80
C PRO A 32 7.73 -23.65 18.07
N GLY A 33 8.38 -23.83 19.24
CA GLY A 33 7.82 -23.45 20.53
C GLY A 33 7.29 -24.62 21.38
N ALA A 34 7.25 -25.84 20.86
CA ALA A 34 6.88 -27.02 21.64
C ALA A 34 7.77 -27.16 22.89
N GLY A 35 7.14 -27.27 24.07
CA GLY A 35 7.82 -27.39 25.36
C GLY A 35 8.51 -26.11 25.86
N LYS A 36 8.45 -24.99 25.11
CA LYS A 36 8.99 -23.70 25.55
C LYS A 36 7.93 -22.89 26.28
N PRO A 37 8.29 -22.09 27.29
CA PRO A 37 7.34 -21.20 27.96
C PRO A 37 6.78 -20.18 26.96
N LEU A 38 5.49 -19.85 27.12
CA LEU A 38 4.85 -18.77 26.37
C LEU A 38 5.47 -17.43 26.78
N LYS A 39 5.80 -16.60 25.80
CA LYS A 39 6.29 -15.23 26.02
C LYS A 39 5.11 -14.28 26.21
N LEU A 40 4.46 -14.37 27.37
CA LEU A 40 3.36 -13.49 27.74
C LEU A 40 3.91 -12.16 28.29
N ALA A 41 3.14 -11.08 28.13
CA ALA A 41 3.44 -9.80 28.76
C ALA A 41 3.12 -9.86 30.26
N ASP A 42 3.82 -9.04 31.07
CA ASP A 42 3.61 -8.98 32.53
C ASP A 42 2.19 -8.52 32.92
N GLN A 43 1.54 -7.76 32.04
CA GLN A 43 0.16 -7.30 32.21
C GLN A 43 -0.79 -8.15 31.37
N HIS A 44 -1.95 -8.48 31.94
CA HIS A 44 -2.99 -9.19 31.22
C HIS A 44 -3.49 -8.37 30.03
N ASP A 45 -3.30 -8.92 28.83
CA ASP A 45 -3.70 -8.33 27.55
C ASP A 45 -4.45 -9.41 26.75
N PRO A 46 -5.77 -9.28 26.53
CA PRO A 46 -6.53 -10.29 25.79
C PRO A 46 -6.07 -10.44 24.33
N ASP A 47 -5.47 -9.39 23.76
CA ASP A 47 -5.01 -9.34 22.38
C ASP A 47 -3.51 -9.69 22.23
N TRP A 48 -2.88 -10.24 23.27
CA TRP A 48 -1.44 -10.54 23.29
C TRP A 48 -1.00 -11.38 22.08
N TRP A 49 -1.80 -12.38 21.70
CA TRP A 49 -1.49 -13.30 20.62
C TRP A 49 -1.64 -12.65 19.25
N VAL A 50 -2.57 -11.70 19.09
CA VAL A 50 -2.74 -10.92 17.85
C VAL A 50 -1.54 -10.00 17.68
N LYS A 51 -1.12 -9.32 18.75
CA LYS A 51 0.05 -8.43 18.74
C LYS A 51 1.34 -9.20 18.47
N ASP A 52 1.47 -10.40 19.03
CA ASP A 52 2.60 -11.30 18.73
C ASP A 52 2.56 -11.78 17.27
N PHE A 53 1.39 -12.15 16.75
CA PHE A 53 1.20 -12.51 15.34
C PHE A 53 1.60 -11.38 14.40
N ILE A 54 1.12 -10.16 14.64
CA ILE A 54 1.46 -8.99 13.83
C ILE A 54 2.98 -8.78 13.80
N ARG A 55 3.64 -8.92 14.95
CA ARG A 55 5.09 -8.74 15.07
C ARG A 55 5.88 -9.86 14.40
N ARG A 56 5.46 -11.12 14.55
CA ARG A 56 6.21 -12.29 14.05
C ARG A 56 6.09 -12.46 12.54
N GLU A 57 4.94 -12.11 11.97
CA GLU A 57 4.66 -12.23 10.53
C GLU A 57 4.92 -10.91 9.77
N ASP A 58 5.43 -9.87 10.45
CA ASP A 58 5.65 -8.53 9.90
C ASP A 58 4.42 -7.99 9.13
N VAL A 59 3.24 -8.15 9.75
CA VAL A 59 1.97 -7.78 9.10
C VAL A 59 1.91 -6.27 8.92
N GLU A 60 1.60 -5.83 7.70
CA GLU A 60 1.38 -4.41 7.40
C GLU A 60 0.22 -3.83 8.25
N THR A 61 0.60 -3.14 9.32
CA THR A 61 -0.35 -2.58 10.30
C THR A 61 -1.17 -1.41 9.75
N GLU A 62 -0.70 -0.77 8.68
CA GLU A 62 -1.38 0.40 8.09
C GLU A 62 -2.79 0.06 7.59
N ALA A 63 -2.95 -1.12 6.99
CA ALA A 63 -4.24 -1.60 6.50
C ALA A 63 -5.24 -1.88 7.62
N LEU A 64 -4.76 -2.10 8.86
CA LEU A 64 -5.58 -2.37 10.04
C LEU A 64 -6.02 -1.09 10.76
N LEU A 65 -5.47 0.07 10.40
CA LEU A 65 -5.80 1.32 11.05
C LEU A 65 -7.24 1.77 10.71
N PRO A 66 -7.94 2.42 11.65
CA PRO A 66 -9.20 3.10 11.34
C PRO A 66 -9.03 4.11 10.19
N SER A 67 -10.06 4.26 9.38
CA SER A 67 -10.07 5.13 8.19
C SER A 67 -9.58 6.56 8.49
N ALA A 68 -10.01 7.14 9.61
CA ALA A 68 -9.60 8.48 10.02
C ALA A 68 -8.09 8.60 10.29
N VAL A 69 -7.48 7.56 10.87
CA VAL A 69 -6.03 7.51 11.13
C VAL A 69 -5.25 7.33 9.82
N GLN A 70 -5.74 6.46 8.93
CA GLN A 70 -5.14 6.27 7.60
C GLN A 70 -5.11 7.59 6.81
N LEU A 71 -6.23 8.33 6.80
CA LEU A 71 -6.33 9.60 6.08
C LEU A 71 -5.42 10.69 6.66
N ARG A 72 -5.24 10.73 7.98
CA ARG A 72 -4.27 11.63 8.60
C ARG A 72 -2.84 11.31 8.17
N LYS A 73 -2.46 10.04 8.20
CA LYS A 73 -1.13 9.60 7.77
C LYS A 73 -0.90 9.90 6.29
N GLU A 74 -1.89 9.61 5.44
CA GLU A 74 -1.82 9.92 4.02
C GLU A 74 -1.68 11.43 3.79
N LYS A 75 -2.42 12.25 4.52
CA LYS A 75 -2.30 13.72 4.47
C LYS A 75 -0.88 14.20 4.79
N ASP A 76 -0.25 13.64 5.81
CA ASP A 76 1.13 14.00 6.20
C ASP A 76 2.16 13.63 5.11
N GLN A 77 1.84 12.61 4.29
CA GLN A 77 2.69 12.13 3.20
C GLN A 77 2.37 12.76 1.83
N VAL A 78 1.40 13.69 1.75
CA VAL A 78 0.96 14.27 0.48
C VAL A 78 2.12 14.85 -0.31
N HIS A 79 3.00 15.63 0.34
CA HIS A 79 4.15 16.24 -0.33
C HIS A 79 5.08 15.22 -0.98
N GLU A 80 5.33 14.10 -0.33
CA GLU A 80 6.17 13.03 -0.87
C GLU A 80 5.47 12.31 -2.03
N LYS A 81 4.17 12.00 -1.88
CA LYS A 81 3.38 11.36 -2.94
C LYS A 81 3.30 12.21 -4.20
N VAL A 82 3.06 13.52 -4.08
CA VAL A 82 2.94 14.39 -5.26
C VAL A 82 4.27 14.61 -5.97
N ARG A 83 5.42 14.54 -5.27
CA ARG A 83 6.75 14.66 -5.90
C ARG A 83 6.94 13.64 -7.03
N GLY A 84 6.45 12.41 -6.83
CA GLY A 84 6.53 11.33 -7.83
C GLY A 84 5.60 11.50 -9.05
N MET A 85 4.52 12.26 -8.93
CA MET A 85 3.48 12.40 -9.97
C MET A 85 3.95 13.28 -11.12
N ARG A 86 3.80 12.85 -12.38
CA ARG A 86 4.42 13.54 -13.53
C ARG A 86 3.61 14.70 -14.08
N ARG A 87 2.28 14.65 -13.96
CA ARG A 87 1.37 15.63 -14.57
C ARG A 87 0.63 16.38 -13.47
N GLU A 88 0.33 17.66 -13.72
CA GLU A 88 -0.48 18.42 -12.76
C GLU A 88 -1.89 17.85 -12.63
N SER A 89 -2.47 17.35 -13.72
CA SER A 89 -3.79 16.71 -13.70
C SER A 89 -3.83 15.53 -12.71
N GLU A 90 -2.75 14.76 -12.64
CA GLU A 90 -2.60 13.61 -11.73
C GLU A 90 -2.55 14.07 -10.28
N VAL A 91 -1.79 15.15 -10.00
CA VAL A 91 -1.74 15.77 -8.66
C VAL A 91 -3.12 16.29 -8.26
N ARG A 92 -3.82 17.00 -9.15
CA ARG A 92 -5.15 17.55 -8.86
C ARG A 92 -6.19 16.46 -8.63
N GLU A 93 -6.18 15.40 -9.44
CA GLU A 93 -7.07 14.24 -9.27
C GLU A 93 -6.83 13.55 -7.92
N TYR A 94 -5.56 13.31 -7.58
CA TYR A 94 -5.17 12.72 -6.29
C TYR A 94 -5.65 13.56 -5.10
N LEU A 95 -5.40 14.87 -5.12
CA LEU A 95 -5.79 15.77 -4.02
C LEU A 95 -7.30 15.89 -3.90
N ALA A 96 -8.03 15.93 -5.02
CA ALA A 96 -9.49 15.97 -5.03
C ALA A 96 -10.09 14.69 -4.44
N ASP A 97 -9.54 13.52 -4.79
CA ASP A 97 -9.93 12.24 -4.21
C ASP A 97 -9.63 12.17 -2.70
N LEU A 98 -8.43 12.57 -2.27
CA LEU A 98 -8.07 12.62 -0.86
C LEU A 98 -9.03 13.52 -0.08
N ASN A 99 -9.31 14.72 -0.59
CA ASN A 99 -10.26 15.65 0.02
C ASN A 99 -11.68 15.08 0.06
N LYS A 100 -12.12 14.34 -0.96
CA LYS A 100 -13.40 13.63 -0.96
C LYS A 100 -13.44 12.59 0.15
N ARG A 101 -12.41 11.76 0.29
CA ARG A 101 -12.31 10.74 1.36
C ARG A 101 -12.27 11.36 2.75
N ILE A 102 -11.52 12.45 2.94
CA ILE A 102 -11.50 13.23 4.20
C ILE A 102 -12.90 13.72 4.56
N ARG A 103 -13.64 14.31 3.60
CA ARG A 103 -15.01 14.79 3.88
C ARG A 103 -15.98 13.66 4.25
N LEU A 104 -15.82 12.49 3.64
CA LEU A 104 -16.62 11.31 4.00
C LEU A 104 -16.29 10.83 5.42
N ALA A 105 -15.00 10.73 5.75
CA ALA A 105 -14.56 10.31 7.08
C ALA A 105 -14.96 11.29 8.19
N ILE A 106 -15.00 12.60 7.93
CA ILE A 106 -15.51 13.59 8.89
C ILE A 106 -17.00 13.35 9.21
N ARG A 107 -17.77 12.86 8.23
CA ARG A 107 -19.20 12.58 8.40
C ARG A 107 -19.46 11.22 9.04
N ASP A 108 -18.49 10.32 8.95
CA ASP A 108 -18.55 9.02 9.59
C ASP A 108 -18.15 9.16 11.06
N THR A 109 -19.12 9.01 11.96
CA THR A 109 -18.90 9.05 13.41
C THR A 109 -18.55 7.67 13.99
N THR A 110 -18.32 6.67 13.14
CA THR A 110 -17.94 5.33 13.55
C THR A 110 -16.44 5.29 13.87
N GLY A 111 -16.12 4.98 15.14
CA GLY A 111 -14.73 4.83 15.58
C GLY A 111 -14.08 6.13 16.05
N PRO A 112 -12.73 6.19 16.09
CA PRO A 112 -12.03 7.33 16.67
C PRO A 112 -12.12 8.58 15.79
N VAL A 113 -12.60 9.67 16.39
CA VAL A 113 -12.67 10.98 15.73
C VAL A 113 -11.27 11.61 15.70
N VAL A 114 -10.62 11.56 14.53
CA VAL A 114 -9.32 12.19 14.30
C VAL A 114 -9.51 13.48 13.51
N PRO A 115 -9.16 14.66 14.08
CA PRO A 115 -9.34 15.93 13.38
C PRO A 115 -8.41 16.01 12.16
N THR A 116 -9.00 15.81 10.99
CA THR A 116 -8.30 15.82 9.70
C THR A 116 -9.01 16.78 8.76
N GLY A 117 -8.57 18.03 8.70
CA GLY A 117 -9.13 19.01 7.75
C GLY A 117 -8.70 18.73 6.31
N PRO A 118 -9.45 19.20 5.29
CA PRO A 118 -9.06 19.06 3.90
C PRO A 118 -7.71 19.75 3.61
N VAL A 119 -7.03 19.28 2.56
CA VAL A 119 -5.77 19.83 2.06
C VAL A 119 -6.06 20.99 1.11
N ASN A 120 -5.26 22.05 1.19
CA ASN A 120 -5.30 23.16 0.25
C ASN A 120 -4.64 22.72 -1.08
N GLU A 121 -5.46 22.40 -2.07
CA GLU A 121 -5.01 21.84 -3.34
C GLU A 121 -4.08 22.80 -4.10
N ASP A 122 -4.45 24.08 -4.17
CA ASP A 122 -3.70 25.08 -4.93
C ASP A 122 -2.32 25.35 -4.32
N ALA A 123 -2.21 25.36 -2.99
CA ALA A 123 -0.94 25.52 -2.29
C ALA A 123 0.01 24.34 -2.58
N ILE A 124 -0.50 23.10 -2.55
CA ILE A 124 0.30 21.91 -2.85
C ILE A 124 0.74 21.89 -4.32
N ILE A 125 -0.15 22.25 -5.24
CA ILE A 125 0.17 22.30 -6.68
C ILE A 125 1.22 23.39 -6.95
N ALA A 126 1.09 24.56 -6.32
CA ALA A 126 2.08 25.62 -6.44
C ALA A 126 3.47 25.15 -5.97
N GLN A 127 3.56 24.52 -4.80
CA GLN A 127 4.80 23.95 -4.29
C GLN A 127 5.36 22.87 -5.22
N TRP A 128 4.52 21.96 -5.69
CA TRP A 128 4.92 20.90 -6.63
C TRP A 128 5.47 21.45 -7.95
N ARG A 129 4.92 22.55 -8.47
CA ARG A 129 5.44 23.22 -9.66
C ARG A 129 6.81 23.86 -9.39
N MET A 130 7.01 24.45 -8.21
CA MET A 130 8.27 25.09 -7.81
C MET A 130 9.40 24.07 -7.60
N ASP A 131 9.08 22.91 -7.02
CA ASP A 131 10.06 21.85 -6.74
C ASP A 131 10.56 21.14 -8.03
N ARG A 132 9.98 21.45 -9.19
CA ARG A 132 10.36 20.84 -10.47
C ARG A 132 11.31 21.74 -11.25
N PRO A 133 12.41 21.19 -11.79
CA PRO A 133 13.23 21.92 -12.73
C PRO A 133 12.36 22.28 -13.94
N ALA A 134 12.43 23.54 -14.38
CA ALA A 134 11.71 24.02 -15.55
C ALA A 134 11.95 23.03 -16.69
N ARG A 135 10.86 22.42 -17.19
CA ARG A 135 10.94 21.54 -18.36
C ARG A 135 11.44 22.39 -19.51
N GLU A 136 12.71 22.17 -19.89
CA GLU A 136 13.30 22.83 -21.05
C GLU A 136 12.33 22.62 -22.24
N PRO A 137 11.81 23.70 -22.84
CA PRO A 137 10.82 23.58 -23.87
C PRO A 137 11.43 22.78 -25.04
N ILE A 138 10.69 21.80 -25.53
CA ILE A 138 11.09 20.88 -26.60
C ILE A 138 11.51 21.65 -27.88
N THR A 139 11.11 22.92 -28.00
CA THR A 139 11.50 23.84 -29.07
C THR A 139 13.01 23.98 -29.25
N ALA A 140 13.80 23.98 -28.17
CA ALA A 140 15.26 24.09 -28.25
C ALA A 140 15.94 22.85 -28.89
N ARG A 141 15.25 21.69 -28.88
CA ARG A 141 15.77 20.44 -29.47
C ARG A 141 15.50 20.34 -30.97
N THR A 142 14.55 21.11 -31.49
CA THR A 142 14.23 21.15 -32.93
C THR A 142 15.21 22.04 -33.70
N GLU A 143 15.72 23.11 -33.09
CA GLU A 143 16.66 24.04 -33.73
C GLU A 143 18.09 23.51 -33.88
N ARG A 144 18.49 22.49 -33.08
CA ARG A 144 19.83 21.87 -33.17
C ARG A 144 19.97 20.82 -34.28
N ARG A 145 18.97 20.64 -35.15
CA ARG A 145 19.13 19.82 -36.37
C ARG A 145 19.88 20.62 -37.44
N GLN A 146 21.20 20.66 -37.31
CA GLN A 146 22.12 21.11 -38.36
C GLN A 146 21.77 20.41 -39.69
N PRO A 147 21.75 21.13 -40.84
CA PRO A 147 21.45 20.51 -42.13
C PRO A 147 22.54 19.48 -42.47
N LYS A 148 22.14 18.22 -42.64
CA LYS A 148 23.06 17.14 -43.05
C LYS A 148 23.61 17.49 -44.44
N LYS A 149 24.93 17.73 -44.53
CA LYS A 149 25.63 17.91 -45.81
C LYS A 149 25.46 16.64 -46.66
N LYS A 150 24.99 16.80 -47.91
CA LYS A 150 24.75 15.68 -48.83
C LYS A 150 26.05 14.91 -49.06
N SER A 151 25.96 13.59 -48.94
CA SER A 151 27.09 12.67 -49.15
C SER A 151 27.50 12.66 -50.62
N PHE A 152 28.80 12.47 -50.86
CA PHE A 152 29.45 12.36 -52.16
C PHE A 152 28.71 11.42 -53.15
N TRP A 153 28.11 10.35 -52.63
CA TRP A 153 27.32 9.39 -53.41
C TRP A 153 26.00 9.93 -53.98
N GLN A 154 25.42 10.98 -53.40
CA GLN A 154 24.23 11.64 -53.94
C GLN A 154 24.54 12.60 -55.10
N ARG A 155 25.82 12.91 -55.37
CA ARG A 155 26.25 13.73 -56.51
C ARG A 155 26.64 12.92 -57.75
N LEU A 156 26.80 11.61 -57.62
CA LEU A 156 27.20 10.73 -58.73
C LEU A 156 26.00 10.08 -59.45
N PHE A 157 24.79 10.21 -58.92
CA PHE A 157 23.57 9.62 -59.48
C PHE A 157 22.46 10.67 -59.71
N SER A 158 22.84 11.93 -59.99
CA SER A 158 21.92 13.00 -60.39
C SER A 158 22.44 13.73 -61.62
#